data_AF-A0A6P6JLA2-F1
#
_entry.id   AF-A0A6P6JLA2-F1
#
_cell.length_a   1.000
_cell.length_b   1.000
_cell.length_c   1.000
_cell.angle_alpha   90.00
_cell.angle_beta   90.00
_cell.angle_gamma   90.00
#
_symmetry.space_group_name_H-M   'P 1'
#
loop_
_entity.id
_entity.type
_entity.pdbx_description
1 polymer ?
#
loop_
_entity_poly.entity_id
_entity_poly.type
_entity_poly.pdbx_seq_one_letter_code
_entity_poly.pdbx_strand_id
1 'polypeptide(L)'
;MSLPKYLTTVFCALFITIGAASGQEEKVYGEVGRSVSFGATSLNPPVSSIIWKQKSELVIKAIEWDEADGVNAPNPRFKDITTLDNTTGQITITTLKSEHSGIYTIDINSKEQGKRFMLEVLPPLPKPVIKIDRPDENSVFVYLICEYSETIIWYNSAGEKLDVKDHIPKGKFITVHKNGHPDDYYTCTIKNEVSEKTSDKVFRRDLFEEGGSPWIVPVVILILILVLIIVFVILYKVWETFHKIVHNNLKDTPCIVILNLLDGKNSEDIQSGEESTKMTNAQPDGEPTDPKPLESGEQNENSPKK
;
A
#
# COMPACT_ATOMS: atom_id res chain seq x y z
N MET A 1 -42.85 70.68 48.88
CA MET A 1 -42.28 70.17 47.61
C MET A 1 -41.40 68.98 47.96
N SER A 2 -41.96 67.75 47.98
CA SER A 2 -41.89 66.77 46.88
C SER A 2 -40.45 66.50 46.44
N LEU A 3 -39.86 65.30 46.46
CA LEU A 3 -40.28 63.92 46.62
C LEU A 3 -38.96 63.15 46.90
N PRO A 4 -38.86 62.22 47.86
CA PRO A 4 -37.64 61.44 48.05
C PRO A 4 -37.53 60.39 46.94
N LYS A 5 -36.37 60.34 46.26
CA LYS A 5 -36.01 59.34 45.23
C LYS A 5 -35.86 57.95 45.86
N TYR A 6 -36.96 57.34 46.27
CA TYR A 6 -37.09 55.90 46.42
C TYR A 6 -37.28 55.31 45.03
N LEU A 7 -36.17 55.12 44.31
CA LEU A 7 -36.11 54.33 43.08
C LEU A 7 -34.86 53.47 43.07
N THR A 8 -34.64 52.76 44.17
CA THR A 8 -33.77 51.56 44.24
C THR A 8 -34.57 50.41 44.85
N THR A 9 -35.84 50.34 44.48
CA THR A 9 -36.75 49.24 44.78
C THR A 9 -36.47 48.12 43.77
N VAL A 10 -35.83 47.06 44.26
CA VAL A 10 -36.16 45.67 43.93
C VAL A 10 -36.25 45.36 42.41
N PHE A 11 -35.10 45.23 41.76
CA PHE A 11 -34.96 44.24 40.69
C PHE A 11 -34.46 42.94 41.32
N CYS A 12 -35.35 42.25 42.03
CA CYS A 12 -35.30 40.78 42.09
C CYS A 12 -35.61 40.29 40.66
N ALA A 13 -34.61 40.40 39.77
CA ALA A 13 -34.60 39.64 38.55
C ALA A 13 -34.35 38.19 38.97
N LEU A 14 -35.46 37.51 39.27
CA LEU A 14 -35.55 36.07 39.25
C LEU A 14 -35.21 35.66 37.80
N PHE A 15 -33.92 35.56 37.50
CA PHE A 15 -33.47 34.78 36.36
C PHE A 15 -33.77 33.34 36.73
N ILE A 16 -35.01 32.91 36.50
CA ILE A 16 -35.30 31.51 36.24
C ILE A 16 -34.55 31.23 34.94
N THR A 17 -33.28 30.88 35.07
CA THR A 17 -32.63 30.11 34.03
C THR A 17 -33.44 28.82 33.98
N ILE A 18 -34.36 28.76 33.02
CA ILE A 18 -34.73 27.48 32.42
C ILE A 18 -33.43 27.03 31.75
N GLY A 19 -32.53 26.47 32.55
CA GLY A 19 -31.56 25.54 32.04
C GLY A 19 -32.42 24.44 31.46
N ALA A 20 -32.60 24.47 30.14
CA ALA A 20 -32.90 23.24 29.44
C ALA A 20 -31.87 22.25 29.98
N ALA A 21 -32.33 21.23 30.70
CA ALA A 21 -31.49 20.15 31.15
C ALA A 21 -30.95 19.51 29.86
N SER A 22 -29.82 20.03 29.38
CA SER A 22 -29.10 19.46 28.25
C SER A 22 -28.67 18.10 28.76
N GLY A 23 -29.41 17.06 28.37
CA GLY A 23 -29.00 15.69 28.62
C GLY A 23 -27.55 15.53 28.21
N GLN A 24 -26.76 14.86 29.05
CA GLN A 24 -25.34 14.64 28.76
C GLN A 24 -25.25 13.67 27.58
N GLU A 25 -24.91 14.19 26.40
CA GLU A 25 -24.71 13.41 25.19
C GLU A 25 -23.25 12.96 25.09
N GLU A 26 -23.04 11.66 24.97
CA GLU A 26 -21.72 11.03 24.85
C GLU A 26 -21.57 10.45 23.44
N LYS A 27 -20.48 10.81 22.74
CA LYS A 27 -20.19 10.24 21.42
C LYS A 27 -19.51 8.90 21.60
N VAL A 28 -19.97 7.90 20.85
CA VAL A 28 -19.42 6.55 20.84
C VAL A 28 -19.15 6.16 19.39
N TYR A 29 -17.98 5.60 19.11
CA TYR A 29 -17.62 5.13 17.79
C TYR A 29 -17.46 3.62 17.78
N GLY A 30 -17.94 2.96 16.71
CA GLY A 30 -17.82 1.53 16.54
C GLY A 30 -17.37 1.16 15.12
N GLU A 31 -16.46 0.21 15.00
CA GLU A 31 -16.02 -0.29 13.69
C GLU A 31 -17.03 -1.33 13.16
N VAL A 32 -17.35 -1.27 11.87
CA VAL A 32 -18.19 -2.28 11.20
C VAL A 32 -17.66 -3.70 11.47
N GLY A 33 -18.55 -4.61 11.87
CA GLY A 33 -18.24 -6.00 12.20
C GLY A 33 -17.67 -6.21 13.61
N ARG A 34 -17.35 -5.15 14.35
CA ARG A 34 -16.88 -5.22 15.75
C ARG A 34 -18.01 -5.05 16.74
N SER A 35 -17.67 -4.94 18.02
CA SER A 35 -18.61 -4.74 19.12
C SER A 35 -18.37 -3.41 19.82
N VAL A 36 -19.42 -2.86 20.42
CA VAL A 36 -19.35 -1.67 21.25
C VAL A 36 -20.24 -1.85 22.47
N SER A 37 -19.83 -1.26 23.60
CA SER A 37 -20.58 -1.30 24.85
C SER A 37 -20.66 0.08 25.46
N PHE A 38 -21.84 0.47 25.93
CA PHE A 38 -22.07 1.72 26.63
C PHE A 38 -23.25 1.57 27.60
N GLY A 39 -23.25 2.34 28.69
CA GLY A 39 -24.17 2.10 29.80
C GLY A 39 -24.37 3.31 30.69
N ALA A 40 -25.40 3.25 31.54
CA ALA A 40 -25.61 4.23 32.59
C ALA A 40 -24.42 4.23 33.57
N THR A 41 -24.09 5.39 34.13
CA THR A 41 -23.00 5.51 35.12
C THR A 41 -23.35 4.83 36.44
N SER A 42 -24.64 4.74 36.78
CA SER A 42 -25.14 3.99 37.94
C SER A 42 -26.64 3.68 37.80
N LEU A 43 -27.04 2.52 38.31
CA LEU A 43 -28.44 2.19 38.56
C LEU A 43 -28.76 2.48 40.03
N ASN A 44 -29.86 3.19 40.31
CA ASN A 44 -30.39 3.28 41.67
C ASN A 44 -31.42 2.16 41.88
N PRO A 45 -31.16 1.18 42.76
CA PRO A 45 -32.09 0.08 43.00
C PRO A 45 -33.34 0.54 43.75
N PRO A 46 -34.47 -0.19 43.64
CA PRO A 46 -34.64 -1.43 42.88
C PRO A 46 -34.99 -1.17 41.40
N VAL A 47 -34.27 -1.82 40.48
CA VAL A 47 -34.53 -1.76 39.04
C VAL A 47 -35.35 -2.99 38.65
N SER A 48 -36.55 -2.78 38.12
CA SER A 48 -37.49 -3.81 37.68
C SER A 48 -37.70 -3.83 36.16
N SER A 49 -37.29 -2.78 35.45
CA SER A 49 -37.25 -2.78 33.98
C SER A 49 -36.19 -1.86 33.39
N ILE A 50 -35.63 -2.27 32.26
CA ILE A 50 -34.66 -1.51 31.46
C ILE A 50 -35.05 -1.62 29.99
N ILE A 51 -35.09 -0.50 29.27
CA ILE A 51 -35.33 -0.47 27.82
C ILE A 51 -34.29 0.42 27.16
N TRP A 52 -33.54 -0.12 26.22
CA TRP A 52 -32.72 0.67 25.31
C TRP A 52 -33.49 0.97 24.04
N LYS A 53 -33.48 2.24 23.64
CA LYS A 53 -34.11 2.73 22.42
C LYS A 53 -33.05 3.34 21.52
N GLN A 54 -33.04 2.95 20.25
CA GLN A 54 -32.28 3.65 19.21
C GLN A 54 -33.21 4.63 18.51
N LYS A 55 -32.78 5.88 18.41
CA LYS A 55 -33.41 6.93 17.62
C LYS A 55 -32.51 7.27 16.43
N SER A 56 -32.98 6.93 15.24
CA SER A 56 -32.44 7.40 13.97
C SER A 56 -33.55 8.17 13.24
N GLU A 57 -34.12 7.63 12.16
CA GLU A 57 -35.34 8.14 11.52
C GLU A 57 -36.60 7.79 12.32
N LEU A 58 -36.59 6.59 12.93
CA LEU A 58 -37.62 6.08 13.82
C LEU A 58 -37.03 5.81 15.19
N VAL A 59 -37.91 5.75 16.20
CA VAL A 59 -37.54 5.24 17.53
C VAL A 59 -37.88 3.76 17.57
N ILE A 60 -36.88 2.91 17.75
CA ILE A 60 -37.04 1.46 17.89
C ILE A 60 -36.45 1.00 19.21
N LYS A 61 -37.08 0.01 19.83
CA LYS A 61 -36.53 -0.69 20.99
C LYS A 61 -35.42 -1.63 20.51
N ALA A 62 -34.22 -1.43 21.02
CA ALA A 62 -33.08 -2.29 20.73
C ALA A 62 -33.12 -3.57 21.57
N ILE A 63 -33.27 -3.39 22.88
CA ILE A 63 -33.37 -4.48 23.85
C ILE A 63 -34.20 -3.99 25.04
N GLU A 64 -35.02 -4.87 25.60
CA GLU A 64 -35.80 -4.65 26.80
C GLU A 64 -35.55 -5.78 27.79
N TRP A 65 -35.57 -5.45 29.08
CA TRP A 65 -35.54 -6.39 30.17
C TRP A 65 -36.56 -5.98 31.21
N ASP A 66 -37.26 -6.95 31.76
CA ASP A 66 -38.03 -6.80 32.97
C ASP A 66 -37.89 -8.03 33.86
N GLU A 67 -38.17 -7.85 35.14
CA GLU A 67 -37.98 -8.89 36.16
C GLU A 67 -38.90 -10.11 35.96
N ALA A 68 -40.05 -9.94 35.28
CA ALA A 68 -41.04 -11.00 35.09
C ALA A 68 -40.78 -11.84 33.83
N ASP A 69 -40.49 -11.17 32.70
CA ASP A 69 -40.40 -11.75 31.37
C ASP A 69 -38.95 -11.94 30.89
N GLY A 70 -37.96 -11.40 31.61
CA GLY A 70 -36.55 -11.52 31.29
C GLY A 70 -36.11 -10.58 30.17
N VAL A 71 -35.08 -10.96 29.39
CA VAL A 71 -34.50 -10.12 28.34
C VAL A 71 -35.12 -10.46 26.98
N ASN A 72 -35.50 -9.43 26.22
CA ASN A 72 -36.04 -9.56 24.88
C ASN A 72 -35.47 -8.48 23.94
N ALA A 73 -35.26 -8.81 22.67
CA ALA A 73 -34.87 -7.87 21.62
C ALA A 73 -36.01 -7.78 20.59
N PRO A 74 -37.01 -6.90 20.79
CA PRO A 74 -38.24 -6.89 20.00
C PRO A 74 -38.02 -6.47 18.54
N ASN A 75 -36.95 -5.72 18.24
CA ASN A 75 -36.61 -5.35 16.87
C ASN A 75 -35.64 -6.36 16.25
N PRO A 76 -35.95 -6.94 15.08
CA PRO A 76 -35.08 -7.91 14.40
C PRO A 76 -33.65 -7.42 14.12
N ARG A 77 -33.43 -6.10 13.99
CA ARG A 77 -32.09 -5.52 13.77
C ARG A 77 -31.13 -5.79 14.93
N PHE A 78 -31.66 -5.91 16.14
CA PHE A 78 -30.87 -6.08 17.36
C PHE A 78 -30.94 -7.49 17.93
N LYS A 79 -31.81 -8.34 17.36
CA LYS A 79 -31.94 -9.74 17.75
C LYS A 79 -30.61 -10.48 17.53
N ASP A 80 -30.23 -11.32 18.49
CA ASP A 80 -29.03 -12.17 18.49
C ASP A 80 -27.68 -11.41 18.46
N ILE A 81 -27.69 -10.08 18.38
CA ILE A 81 -26.48 -9.24 18.37
C ILE A 81 -26.40 -8.25 19.53
N THR A 82 -27.41 -8.20 20.40
CA THR A 82 -27.43 -7.32 21.57
C THR A 82 -27.50 -8.10 22.87
N THR A 83 -26.77 -7.63 23.86
CA THR A 83 -26.86 -8.11 25.24
C THR A 83 -27.02 -6.93 26.19
N LEU A 84 -27.68 -7.19 27.32
CA LEU A 84 -27.94 -6.22 28.37
C LEU A 84 -27.44 -6.78 29.69
N ASP A 85 -26.54 -6.04 30.34
CA ASP A 85 -26.23 -6.24 31.75
C ASP A 85 -27.28 -5.51 32.58
N ASN A 86 -28.19 -6.26 33.20
CA ASN A 86 -29.27 -5.70 34.02
C ASN A 86 -28.80 -5.16 35.38
N THR A 87 -27.56 -5.42 35.79
CA THR A 87 -26.96 -4.89 37.02
C THR A 87 -26.35 -3.50 36.79
N THR A 88 -25.82 -3.24 35.59
CA THR A 88 -25.20 -1.94 35.24
C THR A 88 -26.03 -1.11 34.27
N GLY A 89 -26.99 -1.72 33.57
CA GLY A 89 -27.74 -1.11 32.48
C GLY A 89 -26.92 -0.97 31.19
N GLN A 90 -25.74 -1.59 31.12
CA GLN A 90 -24.88 -1.55 29.93
C GLN A 90 -25.47 -2.38 28.80
N ILE A 91 -25.61 -1.76 27.63
CA ILE A 91 -25.90 -2.46 26.38
C ILE A 91 -24.58 -2.78 25.68
N THR A 92 -24.48 -3.98 25.11
CA THR A 92 -23.44 -4.34 24.16
C THR A 92 -24.10 -4.69 22.84
N ILE A 93 -23.58 -4.15 21.73
CA ILE A 93 -24.03 -4.44 20.37
C ILE A 93 -22.83 -5.04 19.63
N THR A 94 -22.98 -6.26 19.13
CA THR A 94 -21.95 -7.00 18.39
C THR A 94 -22.19 -6.92 16.88
N THR A 95 -21.16 -7.24 16.09
CA THR A 95 -21.25 -7.32 14.61
C THR A 95 -21.88 -6.06 14.02
N LEU A 96 -21.36 -4.90 14.39
CA LEU A 96 -21.91 -3.60 14.05
C LEU A 96 -22.07 -3.40 12.54
N LYS A 97 -23.15 -2.70 12.17
CA LYS A 97 -23.45 -2.24 10.81
C LYS A 97 -23.78 -0.76 10.85
N SER A 98 -23.68 -0.08 9.72
CA SER A 98 -23.98 1.36 9.61
C SER A 98 -25.38 1.71 10.13
N GLU A 99 -26.36 0.82 9.95
CA GLU A 99 -27.75 0.98 10.43
C GLU A 99 -27.90 0.99 11.96
N HIS A 100 -26.88 0.54 12.71
CA HIS A 100 -26.87 0.65 14.16
C HIS A 100 -26.43 2.04 14.65
N SER A 101 -26.01 2.94 13.76
CA SER A 101 -25.73 4.33 14.12
C SER A 101 -26.99 5.07 14.54
N GLY A 102 -26.89 5.97 15.51
CA GLY A 102 -28.02 6.75 16.00
C GLY A 102 -27.87 7.15 17.47
N ILE A 103 -28.90 7.82 17.98
CA ILE A 103 -28.94 8.26 19.38
C ILE A 103 -29.60 7.16 20.20
N TYR A 104 -28.89 6.66 21.20
CA TYR A 104 -29.37 5.67 22.14
C TYR A 104 -29.79 6.34 23.44
N THR A 105 -31.00 6.01 23.90
CA THR A 105 -31.51 6.39 25.22
C THR A 105 -31.91 5.15 26.00
N ILE A 106 -31.82 5.24 27.32
CA ILE A 106 -32.16 4.17 28.25
C ILE A 106 -33.33 4.62 29.12
N ASP A 107 -34.36 3.79 29.21
CA ASP A 107 -35.45 3.92 30.18
C ASP A 107 -35.21 2.91 31.30
N ILE A 108 -35.29 3.37 32.55
CA ILE A 108 -35.20 2.52 33.74
C ILE A 108 -36.49 2.70 34.53
N ASN A 109 -37.18 1.60 34.85
CA ASN A 109 -38.48 1.62 35.53
C ASN A 109 -39.49 2.57 34.84
N SER A 110 -39.57 2.49 33.52
CA SER A 110 -40.40 3.37 32.65
C SER A 110 -40.03 4.87 32.66
N LYS A 111 -38.84 5.24 33.17
CA LYS A 111 -38.34 6.61 33.18
C LYS A 111 -37.10 6.74 32.30
N GLU A 112 -37.18 7.58 31.26
CA GLU A 112 -36.02 7.92 30.42
C GLU A 112 -34.95 8.62 31.26
N GLN A 113 -33.71 8.14 31.12
CA GLN A 113 -32.54 8.73 31.77
C GLN A 113 -32.00 9.90 30.94
N GLY A 114 -31.39 10.87 31.61
CA GLY A 114 -30.87 12.08 30.95
C GLY A 114 -29.61 11.84 30.09
N LYS A 115 -28.90 10.73 30.31
CA LYS A 115 -27.69 10.39 29.55
C LYS A 115 -28.07 9.80 28.19
N ARG A 116 -27.45 10.29 27.13
CA ARG A 116 -27.68 9.85 25.74
C ARG A 116 -26.37 9.46 25.09
N PHE A 117 -26.39 8.48 24.19
CA PHE A 117 -25.20 8.03 23.47
C PHE A 117 -25.41 8.21 21.97
N MET A 118 -24.57 8.98 21.31
CA MET A 118 -24.57 9.08 19.85
C MET A 118 -23.57 8.08 19.30
N LEU A 119 -24.06 6.92 18.85
CA LEU A 119 -23.25 5.90 18.21
C LEU A 119 -23.08 6.22 16.73
N GLU A 120 -21.83 6.32 16.28
CA GLU A 120 -21.47 6.40 14.87
C GLU A 120 -20.67 5.15 14.49
N VAL A 121 -21.24 4.34 13.59
CA VAL A 121 -20.58 3.12 13.09
C VAL A 121 -19.83 3.43 11.80
N LEU A 122 -18.50 3.33 11.86
CA LEU A 122 -17.61 3.66 10.77
C LEU A 122 -17.00 2.40 10.13
N PRO A 123 -16.82 2.37 8.80
CA PRO A 123 -16.07 1.31 8.16
C PRO A 123 -14.58 1.39 8.54
N PRO A 124 -13.84 0.26 8.54
CA PRO A 124 -12.40 0.28 8.65
C PRO A 124 -11.78 0.96 7.43
N LEU A 125 -10.70 1.71 7.64
CA LEU A 125 -10.03 2.40 6.55
C LEU A 125 -9.24 1.43 5.65
N PRO A 126 -9.17 1.70 4.33
CA PRO A 126 -8.27 1.00 3.42
C PRO A 126 -6.81 1.43 3.67
N LYS A 127 -5.86 0.67 3.14
CA LYS A 127 -4.46 1.11 3.11
C LYS A 127 -4.34 2.27 2.10
N PRO A 128 -3.85 3.46 2.51
CA PRO A 128 -3.77 4.58 1.60
C PRO A 128 -2.70 4.36 0.53
N VAL A 129 -2.94 4.88 -0.67
CA VAL A 129 -1.99 4.85 -1.79
C VAL A 129 -1.55 6.28 -2.09
N ILE A 130 -0.25 6.51 -2.12
CA ILE A 130 0.34 7.80 -2.46
C ILE A 130 0.37 7.94 -3.98
N LYS A 131 -0.23 9.01 -4.50
CA LYS A 131 -0.07 9.41 -5.90
C LYS A 131 1.14 10.31 -6.04
N ILE A 132 1.91 10.08 -7.10
CA ILE A 132 3.08 10.88 -7.45
C ILE A 132 2.69 11.73 -8.64
N ASP A 133 2.70 13.05 -8.46
CA ASP A 133 2.46 14.01 -9.53
C ASP A 133 3.76 14.75 -9.84
N ARG A 134 4.13 14.73 -11.12
CA ARG A 134 5.38 15.31 -11.63
C ARG A 134 5.02 16.47 -12.55
N PRO A 135 5.43 17.71 -12.22
CA PRO A 135 5.17 18.85 -13.10
C PRO A 135 5.81 18.70 -14.48
N ASP A 136 6.99 18.09 -14.53
CA ASP A 136 7.78 17.86 -15.74
C ASP A 136 8.71 16.64 -15.57
N GLU A 137 9.21 16.08 -16.68
CA GLU A 137 10.07 14.87 -16.66
C GLU A 137 11.41 15.10 -15.94
N ASN A 138 11.95 16.32 -15.99
CA ASN A 138 13.23 16.67 -15.40
C ASN A 138 13.07 17.49 -14.11
N SER A 139 11.93 17.35 -13.45
CA SER A 139 11.56 18.27 -12.37
C SER A 139 12.47 18.08 -11.17
N VAL A 140 12.86 19.19 -10.56
CA VAL A 140 13.66 19.20 -9.33
C VAL A 140 12.79 18.92 -8.10
N PHE A 141 11.47 18.81 -8.28
CA PHE A 141 10.54 18.45 -7.22
C PHE A 141 9.35 17.64 -7.76
N VAL A 142 8.69 16.91 -6.86
CA VAL A 142 7.45 16.18 -7.14
C VAL A 142 6.43 16.44 -6.05
N TYR A 143 5.15 16.29 -6.37
CA TYR A 143 4.08 16.32 -5.38
C TYR A 143 3.69 14.89 -5.01
N LEU A 144 3.69 14.60 -3.70
CA LEU A 144 3.12 13.37 -3.18
C LEU A 144 1.75 13.68 -2.61
N ILE A 145 0.72 13.04 -3.16
CA ILE A 145 -0.69 13.36 -2.89
C ILE A 145 -1.34 12.15 -2.22
N CYS A 146 -2.08 12.41 -1.14
CA CYS A 146 -2.90 11.42 -0.45
C CYS A 146 -4.37 11.88 -0.51
N GLU A 147 -5.21 11.19 -1.29
CA GLU A 147 -6.57 11.64 -1.66
C GLU A 147 -7.68 10.98 -0.83
N TYR A 148 -7.74 11.36 0.45
CA TYR A 148 -8.72 10.85 1.41
C TYR A 148 -9.50 12.00 2.06
N SER A 149 -10.68 11.70 2.60
CA SER A 149 -11.53 12.70 3.28
C SER A 149 -11.31 12.71 4.78
N GLU A 150 -10.66 11.67 5.29
CA GLU A 150 -10.29 11.45 6.68
C GLU A 150 -9.15 12.38 7.12
N THR A 151 -8.77 12.29 8.40
CA THR A 151 -7.59 13.01 8.88
C THR A 151 -6.35 12.44 8.21
N ILE A 152 -5.60 13.28 7.50
CA ILE A 152 -4.37 12.92 6.81
C ILE A 152 -3.16 13.46 7.58
N ILE A 153 -2.20 12.58 7.86
CA ILE A 153 -0.94 12.90 8.52
C ILE A 153 0.20 12.36 7.64
N TRP A 154 1.17 13.22 7.31
CA TRP A 154 2.36 12.83 6.57
C TRP A 154 3.56 12.69 7.49
N TYR A 155 4.37 11.65 7.26
CA TYR A 155 5.62 11.39 7.99
C TYR A 155 6.80 11.24 7.03
N ASN A 156 7.98 11.68 7.47
CA ASN A 156 9.26 11.40 6.83
C ASN A 156 9.96 10.16 7.42
N SER A 157 11.15 9.85 6.92
CA SER A 157 12.01 8.75 7.38
C SER A 157 12.43 8.87 8.86
N ALA A 158 12.47 10.08 9.41
CA ALA A 158 12.78 10.35 10.83
C ALA A 158 11.55 10.18 11.75
N GLY A 159 10.36 9.95 11.21
CA GLY A 159 9.11 9.88 11.96
C GLY A 159 8.53 11.24 12.35
N GLU A 160 9.02 12.32 11.73
CA GLU A 160 8.54 13.67 11.96
C GLU A 160 7.29 13.94 11.12
N LYS A 161 6.32 14.66 11.71
CA LYS A 161 5.13 15.12 10.99
C LYS A 161 5.51 16.26 10.05
N LEU A 162 5.04 16.18 8.82
CA LEU A 162 5.33 17.17 7.79
C LEU A 162 4.22 18.20 7.65
N ASP A 163 4.59 19.41 7.24
CA ASP A 163 3.65 20.43 6.82
C ASP A 163 3.02 20.06 5.49
N VAL A 164 1.69 20.19 5.42
CA VAL A 164 0.86 19.70 4.32
C VAL A 164 0.05 20.82 3.71
N LYS A 165 -0.20 20.73 2.40
CA LYS A 165 -1.10 21.63 1.69
C LYS A 165 -2.36 20.87 1.25
N ASP A 166 -3.48 21.58 1.18
CA ASP A 166 -4.74 20.96 0.75
C ASP A 166 -4.71 20.63 -0.74
N HIS A 167 -5.25 19.47 -1.09
CA HIS A 167 -5.46 19.03 -2.46
C HIS A 167 -6.97 18.99 -2.74
N ILE A 168 -7.42 19.71 -3.76
CA ILE A 168 -8.83 19.84 -4.11
C ILE A 168 -9.18 18.76 -5.16
N PRO A 169 -10.33 18.07 -5.04
CA PRO A 169 -11.43 18.30 -4.09
C PRO A 169 -11.27 17.63 -2.73
N LYS A 170 -10.33 16.69 -2.59
CA LYS A 170 -10.08 15.97 -1.34
C LYS A 170 -8.61 15.59 -1.23
N GLY A 171 -8.12 15.57 0.01
CA GLY A 171 -6.79 15.11 0.32
C GLY A 171 -5.81 16.21 0.63
N LYS A 172 -4.55 15.79 0.82
CA LYS A 172 -3.44 16.68 1.12
C LYS A 172 -2.19 16.21 0.40
N PHE A 173 -1.31 17.16 0.10
CA PHE A 173 -0.05 16.86 -0.56
C PHE A 173 1.15 17.50 0.15
N ILE A 174 2.30 16.89 -0.08
CA ILE A 174 3.62 17.43 0.26
C ILE A 174 4.45 17.63 -1.00
N THR A 175 5.42 18.53 -0.93
CA THR A 175 6.40 18.73 -2.00
C THR A 175 7.71 18.10 -1.57
N VAL A 176 8.24 17.21 -2.41
CA VAL A 176 9.54 16.57 -2.20
C VAL A 176 10.49 17.09 -3.25
N HIS A 177 11.65 17.59 -2.83
CA HIS A 177 12.70 18.05 -3.74
C HIS A 177 13.68 16.91 -4.06
N LYS A 178 14.41 17.01 -5.17
CA LYS A 178 15.43 16.02 -5.55
C LYS A 178 16.57 15.94 -4.53
N ASN A 179 16.89 17.06 -3.90
CA ASN A 179 17.95 17.16 -2.90
C ASN A 179 17.57 16.38 -1.62
N GLY A 180 18.44 15.48 -1.18
CA GLY A 180 18.30 14.74 0.08
C GLY A 180 18.89 13.34 -0.01
N HIS A 181 18.73 12.53 1.03
CA HIS A 181 19.27 11.18 1.06
C HIS A 181 18.40 10.23 0.22
N PRO A 182 18.98 9.32 -0.60
CA PRO A 182 18.22 8.40 -1.45
C PRO A 182 17.24 7.49 -0.68
N ASP A 183 17.62 7.11 0.54
CA ASP A 183 16.81 6.27 1.43
C ASP A 183 15.81 7.06 2.29
N ASP A 184 15.74 8.39 2.14
CA ASP A 184 14.64 9.16 2.71
C ASP A 184 13.32 8.65 2.11
N TYR A 185 12.32 8.45 2.95
CA TYR A 185 11.01 8.01 2.49
C TYR A 185 9.89 8.79 3.16
N TYR A 186 8.73 8.71 2.52
CA TYR A 186 7.53 9.39 2.95
C TYR A 186 6.39 8.39 3.09
N THR A 187 5.54 8.63 4.09
CA THR A 187 4.32 7.87 4.30
C THR A 187 3.17 8.81 4.60
N CYS A 188 2.01 8.51 4.03
CA CYS A 188 0.72 9.07 4.41
C CYS A 188 0.00 8.10 5.35
N THR A 189 -0.49 8.62 6.47
CA THR A 189 -1.38 7.94 7.40
C THR A 189 -2.76 8.60 7.35
N ILE A 190 -3.80 7.79 7.17
CA ILE A 190 -5.20 8.21 7.28
C ILE A 190 -5.79 7.69 8.58
N LYS A 191 -6.56 8.54 9.25
CA LYS A 191 -7.18 8.24 10.55
C LYS A 191 -8.64 8.66 10.60
N ASN A 192 -9.48 7.75 11.07
CA ASN A 192 -10.82 8.03 11.57
C ASN A 192 -10.92 7.58 13.04
N GLU A 193 -12.08 7.73 13.65
CA GLU A 193 -12.28 7.48 15.10
C GLU A 193 -12.10 6.01 15.50
N VAL A 194 -12.17 5.08 14.53
CA VAL A 194 -12.13 3.63 14.79
C VAL A 194 -10.88 2.95 14.25
N SER A 195 -10.18 3.56 13.30
CA SER A 195 -9.08 2.93 12.58
C SER A 195 -8.04 3.93 12.07
N GLU A 196 -6.82 3.43 11.97
CA GLU A 196 -5.66 4.16 11.47
C GLU A 196 -4.90 3.26 10.49
N LYS A 197 -4.57 3.79 9.31
CA LYS A 197 -3.86 3.06 8.26
C LYS A 197 -2.79 3.91 7.62
N THR A 198 -1.62 3.30 7.40
CA THR A 198 -0.46 3.93 6.78
C THR A 198 -0.15 3.29 5.44
N SER A 199 0.25 4.13 4.48
CA SER A 199 0.65 3.75 3.13
C SER A 199 1.97 2.99 3.13
N ASP A 200 2.27 2.39 1.98
CA ASP A 200 3.64 1.94 1.71
C ASP A 200 4.61 3.12 1.64
N LYS A 201 5.88 2.83 1.95
CA LYS A 201 6.95 3.82 1.88
C LYS A 201 7.20 4.20 0.44
N VAL A 202 7.30 5.50 0.18
CA VAL A 202 7.78 6.03 -1.10
C VAL A 202 9.17 6.62 -0.87
N PHE A 203 10.20 5.97 -1.41
CA PHE A 203 11.59 6.42 -1.23
C PHE A 203 11.94 7.52 -2.24
N ARG A 204 12.80 8.45 -1.82
CA ARG A 204 13.29 9.55 -2.66
C ARG A 204 13.94 9.06 -3.95
N ARG A 205 14.74 7.99 -3.86
CA ARG A 205 15.39 7.38 -5.04
C ARG A 205 14.40 6.92 -6.12
N ASP A 206 13.19 6.52 -5.73
CA ASP A 206 12.15 6.06 -6.65
C ASP A 206 11.37 7.24 -7.27
N LEU A 207 11.49 8.43 -6.67
CA LEU A 207 10.85 9.66 -7.16
C LEU A 207 11.65 10.31 -8.28
N PHE A 208 12.97 10.31 -8.13
CA PHE A 208 13.95 10.92 -9.03
C PHE A 208 14.93 9.86 -9.49
N GLU A 209 14.57 9.10 -10.53
CA GLU A 209 15.54 8.24 -11.18
C GLU A 209 16.70 9.11 -11.69
N GLU A 210 17.91 8.81 -11.25
CA GLU A 210 19.09 9.28 -11.96
C GLU A 210 19.11 8.53 -13.28
N GLY A 211 18.86 9.25 -14.38
CA GLY A 211 18.90 8.72 -15.74
C GLY A 211 20.31 8.24 -16.13
N GLY A 212 20.79 7.18 -15.49
CA GLY A 212 21.84 6.34 -16.01
C GLY A 212 21.24 5.53 -17.12
N SER A 213 21.37 6.01 -18.36
CA SER A 213 20.97 5.24 -19.53
C SER A 213 21.60 3.84 -19.44
N PRO A 214 20.80 2.75 -19.46
CA PRO A 214 21.30 1.38 -19.28
C PRO A 214 22.40 1.01 -20.28
N TRP A 215 22.48 1.77 -21.38
CA TRP A 215 23.44 1.63 -22.46
C TRP A 215 24.81 2.23 -22.15
N ILE A 216 24.93 3.13 -21.17
CA ILE A 216 26.21 3.79 -20.85
C ILE A 216 27.25 2.77 -20.40
N VAL A 217 26.88 1.87 -19.48
CA VAL A 217 27.79 0.84 -18.97
C VAL A 217 28.29 -0.10 -20.09
N PRO A 218 27.43 -0.71 -20.94
CA PRO A 218 27.90 -1.56 -22.02
C PRO A 218 28.69 -0.79 -23.09
N VAL A 219 28.36 0.47 -23.38
CA VAL A 219 29.13 1.31 -24.32
C VAL A 219 30.53 1.60 -23.77
N VAL A 220 30.65 1.94 -22.49
CA VAL A 220 31.96 2.16 -21.85
C VAL A 220 32.80 0.87 -21.86
N ILE A 221 32.18 -0.28 -21.57
CA ILE A 221 32.85 -1.58 -21.64
C ILE A 221 33.33 -1.88 -23.07
N LEU A 222 32.50 -1.63 -24.09
CA LEU A 222 32.88 -1.82 -25.49
C LEU A 222 34.07 -0.96 -25.89
N ILE A 223 34.09 0.32 -25.47
CA ILE A 223 35.20 1.24 -25.73
C ILE A 223 36.48 0.74 -25.06
N LEU A 224 36.42 0.28 -23.81
CA LEU A 224 37.58 -0.26 -23.10
C LEU A 224 38.15 -1.50 -23.80
N ILE A 225 37.30 -2.41 -24.28
CA ILE A 225 37.72 -3.59 -25.04
C ILE A 225 38.42 -3.19 -26.35
N LEU A 226 37.85 -2.23 -27.10
CA LEU A 226 38.45 -1.73 -28.34
C LEU A 226 39.82 -1.11 -28.09
N VAL A 227 39.97 -0.32 -27.03
CA VAL A 227 41.27 0.27 -26.65
C VAL A 227 42.28 -0.82 -26.32
N LEU A 228 41.91 -1.86 -25.57
CA LEU A 228 42.80 -2.98 -25.25
C LEU A 228 43.24 -3.74 -26.50
N ILE A 229 42.34 -3.97 -27.46
CA ILE A 229 42.67 -4.62 -28.74
C ILE A 229 43.65 -3.75 -29.54
N ILE A 230 43.42 -2.43 -29.62
CA ILE A 230 44.31 -1.51 -30.34
C ILE A 230 45.70 -1.50 -29.69
N VAL A 231 45.78 -1.39 -28.36
CA VAL A 231 47.05 -1.45 -27.62
C VAL A 231 47.75 -2.77 -27.88
N PHE A 232 47.03 -3.89 -27.84
CA PHE A 232 47.57 -5.21 -28.14
C PHE A 232 48.15 -5.28 -29.56
N VAL A 233 47.43 -4.78 -30.58
CA VAL A 233 47.89 -4.76 -31.97
C VAL A 233 49.13 -3.88 -32.12
N ILE A 234 49.17 -2.72 -31.46
CA ILE A 234 50.33 -1.83 -31.47
C ILE A 234 51.54 -2.53 -30.83
N LEU A 235 51.38 -3.11 -29.65
CA LEU A 235 52.45 -3.85 -28.97
C LEU A 235 52.92 -5.02 -29.83
N TYR A 236 52.00 -5.77 -30.43
CA TYR A 236 52.31 -6.90 -31.30
C TYR A 236 53.09 -6.48 -32.55
N LYS A 237 52.74 -5.36 -33.20
CA LYS A 237 53.41 -4.89 -34.42
C LYS A 237 54.71 -4.14 -34.19
N VAL A 238 54.80 -3.38 -33.10
CA VAL A 238 55.92 -2.44 -32.88
C VAL A 238 57.00 -3.05 -31.99
N TRP A 239 56.66 -4.01 -31.13
CA TRP A 239 57.59 -4.60 -30.17
C TRP A 239 57.94 -6.05 -30.52
N GLU A 240 59.08 -6.23 -31.18
CA GLU A 240 59.65 -7.53 -31.61
C GLU A 240 59.70 -8.61 -30.52
N THR A 241 60.08 -8.25 -29.29
CA THR A 241 60.14 -9.21 -28.18
C THR A 241 58.73 -9.68 -27.79
N PHE A 242 57.76 -8.76 -27.76
CA PHE A 242 56.37 -9.06 -27.45
C PHE A 242 55.72 -9.89 -28.56
N HIS A 243 55.98 -9.56 -29.84
CA HIS A 243 55.58 -10.37 -31.00
C HIS A 243 55.99 -11.84 -30.84
N LYS A 244 57.28 -12.09 -30.59
CA LYS A 244 57.82 -13.44 -30.41
C LYS A 244 57.21 -14.16 -29.21
N ILE A 245 56.98 -13.46 -28.09
CA ILE A 245 56.34 -14.03 -26.91
C ILE A 245 54.90 -14.45 -27.24
N VAL A 246 54.11 -13.56 -27.83
CA VAL A 246 52.70 -13.82 -28.16
C VAL A 246 52.59 -14.94 -29.20
N HIS A 247 53.37 -14.86 -30.29
CA HIS A 247 53.34 -15.85 -31.36
C HIS A 247 53.80 -17.24 -30.88
N ASN A 248 54.81 -17.33 -30.02
CA ASN A 248 55.26 -18.63 -29.48
C ASN A 248 54.27 -19.28 -28.51
N ASN A 249 53.52 -18.48 -27.75
CA ASN A 249 52.51 -18.99 -26.81
C ASN A 249 51.19 -19.39 -27.50
N LEU A 250 50.88 -18.82 -28.67
CA LEU A 250 49.61 -19.03 -29.37
C LEU A 250 49.72 -19.86 -30.66
N LYS A 251 50.93 -20.28 -31.06
CA LYS A 251 51.17 -21.06 -32.30
C LYS A 251 50.40 -22.37 -32.40
N ASP A 252 50.14 -23.01 -31.26
CA ASP A 252 49.45 -24.32 -31.19
C ASP A 252 47.96 -24.16 -30.83
N THR A 253 47.48 -22.91 -30.77
CA THR A 253 46.10 -22.55 -30.43
C THR A 253 45.37 -22.13 -31.71
N PRO A 254 44.06 -22.39 -31.84
CA PRO A 254 43.26 -21.93 -32.99
C PRO A 254 43.31 -20.40 -33.23
N CYS A 255 43.74 -19.60 -32.24
CA CYS A 255 43.96 -18.16 -32.39
C CYS A 255 45.11 -17.77 -33.32
N ILE A 256 45.98 -18.71 -33.74
CA ILE A 256 47.10 -18.44 -34.66
C ILE A 256 46.64 -17.87 -36.01
N VAL A 257 45.42 -18.20 -36.45
CA VAL A 257 44.79 -17.67 -37.68
C VAL A 257 44.68 -16.14 -37.62
N ILE A 258 44.33 -15.59 -36.46
CA ILE A 258 44.17 -14.14 -36.26
C ILE A 258 45.54 -13.45 -36.26
N LEU A 259 46.56 -14.07 -35.67
CA LEU A 259 47.93 -13.55 -35.68
C LEU A 259 48.52 -13.53 -37.09
N ASN A 260 48.28 -14.59 -37.89
CA ASN A 260 48.69 -14.67 -39.28
C ASN A 260 48.06 -13.57 -40.15
N LEU A 261 46.79 -13.21 -39.89
CA LEU A 261 46.12 -12.08 -40.54
C LEU A 261 46.73 -10.73 -40.12
N LEU A 262 47.11 -10.56 -38.85
CA LEU A 262 47.77 -9.34 -38.37
C LEU A 262 49.18 -9.15 -38.97
N ASP A 263 49.88 -10.25 -39.21
CA ASP A 263 51.18 -10.30 -39.91
C ASP A 263 51.05 -10.08 -41.44
N GLY A 264 49.82 -9.96 -41.96
CA GLY A 264 49.56 -9.65 -43.37
C GLY A 264 49.66 -10.85 -44.33
N LYS A 265 49.53 -12.09 -43.84
CA LYS A 265 49.47 -13.29 -44.68
C LYS A 265 48.08 -13.42 -45.33
N ASN A 266 48.03 -13.70 -46.63
CA ASN A 266 46.77 -13.79 -47.38
C ASN A 266 45.95 -15.03 -46.98
N SER A 267 44.62 -14.92 -47.08
CA SER A 267 43.64 -15.96 -46.71
C SER A 267 43.80 -17.29 -47.48
N GLU A 268 44.51 -17.31 -48.60
CA GLU A 268 44.69 -18.50 -49.45
C GLU A 268 45.72 -19.49 -48.87
N ASP A 269 46.61 -19.07 -47.96
CA ASP A 269 47.59 -19.96 -47.33
C ASP A 269 47.07 -20.69 -46.07
N ILE A 270 45.91 -20.28 -45.53
CA ILE A 270 45.39 -20.80 -44.25
C ILE A 270 44.64 -22.13 -44.43
N GLN A 271 44.12 -22.40 -45.63
CA GLN A 271 43.32 -23.61 -45.93
C GLN A 271 44.19 -24.87 -46.16
N SER A 272 45.52 -24.73 -46.24
CA SER A 272 46.47 -25.84 -46.45
C SER A 272 46.77 -26.66 -45.18
N GLY A 273 46.40 -26.15 -43.99
CA GLY A 273 46.74 -26.79 -42.71
C GLY A 273 45.75 -27.83 -42.19
N GLU A 274 44.49 -27.82 -42.64
CA GLU A 274 43.43 -28.65 -42.05
C GLU A 274 43.14 -29.94 -42.85
N GLU A 275 43.67 -30.07 -44.08
CA GLU A 275 43.44 -31.23 -44.95
C GLU A 275 44.50 -32.35 -44.79
N SER A 276 45.60 -32.11 -44.05
CA SER A 276 46.72 -33.07 -43.92
C SER A 276 46.63 -34.02 -42.71
N THR A 277 45.44 -34.25 -42.16
CA THR A 277 45.22 -35.34 -41.18
C THR A 277 44.00 -36.18 -41.52
N LYS A 278 43.84 -36.59 -42.79
CA LYS A 278 42.98 -37.73 -43.11
C LYS A 278 43.35 -38.37 -44.45
N MET A 279 44.24 -39.34 -44.41
CA MET A 279 44.12 -40.66 -45.06
C MET A 279 45.50 -41.32 -45.13
N THR A 280 45.63 -42.49 -44.52
CA THR A 280 46.02 -43.75 -45.20
C THR A 280 46.02 -44.89 -44.17
N ASN A 281 45.08 -45.83 -44.30
CA ASN A 281 45.38 -47.27 -44.34
C ASN A 281 44.16 -48.07 -44.82
N ALA A 282 44.46 -49.13 -45.56
CA ALA A 282 43.62 -49.80 -46.56
C ALA A 282 42.76 -50.99 -46.03
N GLN A 283 41.54 -51.11 -46.60
CA GLN A 283 40.78 -52.25 -47.21
C GLN A 283 41.15 -53.75 -46.94
N PRO A 284 40.29 -54.79 -47.20
CA PRO A 284 38.80 -54.96 -47.33
C PRO A 284 38.20 -56.08 -46.44
N ASP A 285 36.85 -56.22 -46.40
CA ASP A 285 36.08 -57.43 -46.82
C ASP A 285 34.64 -57.47 -46.24
N GLY A 286 33.65 -57.81 -47.08
CA GLY A 286 32.37 -58.44 -46.67
C GLY A 286 31.07 -57.65 -46.87
N GLU A 287 30.40 -57.89 -48.01
CA GLU A 287 28.96 -57.68 -48.30
C GLU A 287 28.13 -58.94 -47.86
N PRO A 288 26.76 -59.04 -47.85
CA PRO A 288 25.63 -58.10 -48.04
C PRO A 288 24.54 -58.14 -46.92
N THR A 289 23.59 -57.20 -46.94
CA THR A 289 22.16 -57.45 -47.31
C THR A 289 21.28 -56.18 -47.19
N ASP A 290 20.58 -55.92 -48.29
CA ASP A 290 19.43 -55.04 -48.59
C ASP A 290 18.22 -55.18 -47.63
N PRO A 291 17.08 -54.44 -47.79
CA PRO A 291 16.83 -53.08 -48.32
C PRO A 291 15.89 -52.23 -47.39
N LYS A 292 15.81 -50.91 -47.69
CA LYS A 292 14.63 -49.99 -47.83
C LYS A 292 13.23 -50.39 -47.25
N PRO A 293 12.21 -49.49 -47.15
CA PRO A 293 12.19 -48.03 -47.37
C PRO A 293 11.18 -47.19 -46.52
N LEU A 294 11.21 -45.87 -46.78
CA LEU A 294 10.07 -44.94 -47.01
C LEU A 294 9.20 -44.48 -45.82
N GLU A 295 9.12 -43.15 -45.65
CA GLU A 295 7.92 -42.29 -45.90
C GLU A 295 6.84 -42.45 -44.82
N SER A 296 6.07 -41.46 -44.42
CA SER A 296 5.65 -40.16 -44.94
C SER A 296 4.88 -39.52 -43.79
N GLY A 297 4.72 -38.19 -43.78
CA GLY A 297 3.37 -37.64 -43.97
C GLY A 297 2.81 -37.18 -42.63
N GLU A 298 2.51 -35.89 -42.50
CA GLU A 298 1.13 -35.36 -42.52
C GLU A 298 0.40 -35.62 -41.19
N GLN A 299 -0.41 -34.75 -40.60
CA GLN A 299 -0.88 -33.39 -40.83
C GLN A 299 -1.82 -33.15 -39.62
N ASN A 300 -2.01 -31.88 -39.24
CA ASN A 300 -3.31 -31.33 -38.76
C ASN A 300 -3.89 -31.93 -37.46
N GLU A 301 -4.80 -31.31 -36.69
CA GLU A 301 -5.39 -30.00 -36.49
C GLU A 301 -6.38 -30.23 -35.32
N ASN A 302 -6.86 -29.15 -34.69
CA ASN A 302 -8.09 -29.06 -33.90
C ASN A 302 -8.11 -29.50 -32.41
N SER A 303 -7.96 -28.48 -31.53
CA SER A 303 -9.03 -27.85 -30.70
C SER A 303 -9.88 -28.70 -29.71
N PRO A 304 -10.66 -28.12 -28.78
CA PRO A 304 -10.36 -28.15 -27.35
C PRO A 304 -11.45 -28.84 -26.49
N LYS A 305 -11.14 -29.08 -25.20
CA LYS A 305 -12.05 -29.37 -24.07
C LYS A 305 -11.15 -29.38 -22.81
N LYS A 306 -11.47 -28.80 -21.66
CA LYS A 306 -12.74 -28.51 -20.98
C LYS A 306 -12.45 -27.51 -19.85
#